data_AF-B4XWA0-F1
#
_entry.id   AF-B4XWA0-F1
#
_cell.length_a   1.000
_cell.length_b   1.000
_cell.length_c   1.000
_cell.angle_alpha   90.00
_cell.angle_beta   90.00
_cell.angle_gamma   90.00
#
_symmetry.space_group_name_H-M   'P 1'
#
loop_
_entity.id
_entity.type
_entity.pdbx_description
1 polymer ?
#
loop_
_entity_poly.entity_id
_entity_poly.type
_entity_poly.pdbx_seq_one_letter_code
_entity_poly.pdbx_strand_id
1 'polypeptide(L)'
;WRFCSEILCHTYANYFNIKAFTQYLIKQTEVKHSTMREYAIRLRRLDEQLVAKRLPKESFAVGNIQKHIHDYLPDIDHASYRSALRKYDQYLDWQKYY
;
A
#
# COMPACT_ATOMS: atom_id res chain seq x y z
N TRP A 1 -6.22 10.63 -31.43
CA TRP A 1 -5.78 9.73 -30.34
C TRP A 1 -4.29 9.94 -30.12
N ARG A 2 -3.93 10.53 -28.98
CA ARG A 2 -2.58 10.58 -28.37
C ARG A 2 -2.61 11.72 -27.36
N PHE A 3 -2.95 11.41 -26.11
CA PHE A 3 -2.74 12.32 -25.01
C PHE A 3 -1.98 11.60 -23.90
N CYS A 4 -0.83 12.17 -23.58
CA CYS A 4 -0.03 11.99 -22.37
C CYS A 4 0.80 10.70 -22.25
N SER A 5 1.85 10.61 -23.09
CA SER A 5 3.13 10.03 -22.66
C SER A 5 3.97 11.12 -22.01
N GLU A 6 3.63 11.53 -20.79
CA GLU A 6 4.46 12.50 -20.05
C GLU A 6 4.22 12.54 -18.54
N ILE A 7 4.21 11.39 -17.85
CA ILE A 7 4.55 11.35 -16.40
C ILE A 7 5.20 9.99 -16.06
N LEU A 8 6.42 9.76 -16.55
CA LEU A 8 7.33 8.78 -15.95
C LEU A 8 8.41 9.47 -15.09
N CYS A 9 8.18 10.73 -14.71
CA CYS A 9 9.06 11.52 -13.85
C CYS A 9 8.43 11.81 -12.48
N HIS A 10 7.81 10.80 -11.91
CA HIS A 10 7.91 10.61 -10.47
C HIS A 10 8.08 9.13 -10.26
N THR A 11 9.26 8.75 -9.83
CA THR A 11 9.55 7.59 -9.01
C THR A 11 8.59 7.62 -7.82
N TYR A 12 7.29 7.35 -8.03
CA TYR A 12 6.38 6.93 -6.99
C TYR A 12 7.04 5.67 -6.49
N ALA A 13 7.70 5.77 -5.34
CA ALA A 13 8.34 4.62 -4.78
C ALA A 13 7.20 3.69 -4.39
N ASN A 14 6.75 2.81 -5.30
CA ASN A 14 5.64 1.91 -5.04
C ASN A 14 6.09 0.87 -3.99
N TYR A 15 6.20 1.25 -2.72
CA TYR A 15 6.32 0.32 -1.61
C TYR A 15 4.99 -0.46 -1.52
N PHE A 16 3.88 0.25 -1.75
CA PHE A 16 2.55 -0.33 -1.80
C PHE A 16 1.91 -0.20 -3.19
N ASN A 17 1.41 -1.31 -3.72
CA ASN A 17 0.63 -1.33 -4.94
C ASN A 17 -0.82 -0.92 -4.66
N ILE A 18 -1.03 0.34 -4.25
CA ILE A 18 -2.35 0.88 -3.85
C ILE A 18 -3.38 0.70 -4.96
N LYS A 19 -2.97 0.88 -6.23
CA LYS A 19 -3.85 0.72 -7.39
C LYS A 19 -4.37 -0.72 -7.52
N ALA A 20 -3.47 -1.71 -7.47
CA ALA A 20 -3.84 -3.12 -7.57
C ALA A 20 -4.64 -3.59 -6.35
N PHE A 21 -4.25 -3.14 -5.16
CA PHE A 21 -4.98 -3.39 -3.92
C PHE A 21 -6.41 -2.82 -3.95
N THR A 22 -6.58 -1.58 -4.41
CA THR A 22 -7.92 -0.97 -4.52
C THR A 22 -8.78 -1.74 -5.52
N GLN A 23 -8.21 -2.17 -6.65
CA GLN A 23 -8.91 -3.03 -7.61
C GLN A 23 -9.31 -4.38 -7.00
N TYR A 24 -8.45 -4.98 -6.18
CA TYR A 24 -8.77 -6.19 -5.44
C TYR A 24 -9.92 -5.96 -4.44
N LEU A 25 -9.90 -4.86 -3.70
CA LEU A 25 -10.98 -4.53 -2.76
C LEU A 25 -12.33 -4.31 -3.49
N ILE A 26 -12.30 -3.68 -4.66
CA ILE A 26 -13.49 -3.51 -5.51
C ILE A 26 -14.04 -4.88 -5.93
N LYS A 27 -13.17 -5.82 -6.31
CA LYS A 27 -13.57 -7.19 -6.66
C LYS A 27 -14.15 -7.96 -5.47
N GLN A 28 -13.61 -7.75 -4.27
CA GLN A 28 -14.09 -8.42 -3.06
C GLN A 28 -15.53 -8.04 -2.69
N THR A 29 -16.09 -6.91 -3.19
CA THR A 29 -17.47 -6.41 -2.99
C THR A 29 -17.95 -6.23 -1.53
N GLU A 30 -17.29 -6.85 -0.56
CA GLU A 30 -17.56 -6.78 0.88
C GLU A 30 -17.01 -5.51 1.53
N VAL A 31 -16.06 -4.82 0.88
CA VAL A 31 -15.42 -3.62 1.44
C VAL A 31 -16.11 -2.36 0.92
N LYS A 32 -16.67 -1.56 1.83
CA LYS A 32 -17.33 -0.29 1.49
C LYS A 32 -16.35 0.68 0.82
N HIS A 33 -16.83 1.45 -0.16
CA HIS A 33 -16.03 2.47 -0.84
C HIS A 33 -15.33 3.46 0.10
N SER A 34 -16.01 3.87 1.19
CA SER A 34 -15.41 4.73 2.22
C SER A 34 -14.20 4.08 2.89
N THR A 35 -14.34 2.80 3.26
CA THR A 35 -13.27 2.01 3.89
C THR A 35 -12.11 1.75 2.93
N MET A 36 -12.41 1.44 1.66
CA MET A 36 -11.38 1.29 0.62
C MET A 36 -10.56 2.56 0.47
N ARG A 37 -11.22 3.72 0.45
CA ARG A 37 -10.55 5.03 0.33
C ARG A 37 -9.72 5.35 1.56
N GLU A 38 -10.21 5.06 2.76
CA GLU A 38 -9.41 5.18 3.99
C GLU A 38 -8.14 4.32 3.92
N TYR A 39 -8.25 3.07 3.48
CA TYR A 39 -7.09 2.20 3.35
C TYR A 39 -6.09 2.72 2.32
N ALA A 40 -6.56 3.19 1.16
CA ALA A 40 -5.71 3.79 0.15
C ALA A 40 -4.98 5.05 0.65
N ILE A 41 -5.67 5.93 1.37
CA ILE A 41 -5.07 7.14 1.97
C ILE A 41 -4.01 6.74 3.01
N ARG A 42 -4.32 5.76 3.86
CA ARG A 42 -3.40 5.24 4.88
C ARG A 42 -2.13 4.68 4.24
N LEU A 43 -2.26 3.82 3.23
CA LEU A 43 -1.11 3.25 2.52
C LEU A 43 -0.30 4.33 1.79
N ARG A 44 -0.96 5.35 1.22
CA ARG A 44 -0.27 6.46 0.55
C ARG A 44 0.58 7.28 1.52
N ARG A 45 0.05 7.60 2.70
CA ARG A 45 0.81 8.31 3.73
C ARG A 45 2.02 7.51 4.22
N LEU A 46 1.88 6.19 4.30
CA LEU A 46 3.01 5.31 4.61
C LEU A 46 4.06 5.37 3.50
N ASP A 47 3.63 5.25 2.25
CA ASP A 47 4.49 5.32 1.07
C ASP A 47 5.32 6.62 1.05
N GLU A 48 4.69 7.78 1.27
CA GLU A 48 5.37 9.08 1.34
C GLU A 48 6.43 9.13 2.44
N GLN A 49 6.16 8.56 3.61
CA GLN A 49 7.13 8.50 4.71
C GLN A 49 8.30 7.54 4.41
N LEU A 50 8.02 6.42 3.75
CA LEU A 50 9.06 5.46 3.34
C LEU A 50 9.97 6.07 2.26
N VAL A 51 9.39 6.79 1.30
CA VAL A 51 10.12 7.59 0.29
C VAL A 51 11.02 8.60 0.99
N ALA A 52 10.48 9.35 1.95
CA ALA A 52 11.22 10.38 2.68
C ALA A 52 12.42 9.80 3.44
N LYS A 53 12.28 8.58 3.98
CA LYS A 53 13.35 7.84 4.66
C LYS A 53 14.30 7.10 3.70
N ARG A 54 14.05 7.12 2.38
CA ARG A 54 14.82 6.44 1.33
C ARG A 54 15.05 4.95 1.59
N LEU A 55 14.04 4.27 2.12
CA LEU A 55 14.19 2.87 2.51
C LEU A 55 14.21 1.94 1.28
N PRO A 56 15.01 0.86 1.27
CA PRO A 56 14.99 -0.10 0.19
C PRO A 56 13.66 -0.87 0.16
N LYS A 57 13.00 -0.90 -1.01
CA LYS A 57 11.70 -1.57 -1.20
C LYS A 57 11.78 -3.08 -0.99
N GLU A 58 12.94 -3.66 -1.23
CA GLU A 58 13.20 -5.09 -1.09
C GLU A 58 12.95 -5.56 0.36
N SER A 59 13.23 -4.70 1.34
CA SER A 59 12.92 -4.94 2.75
C SER A 59 11.43 -5.00 3.05
N PHE A 60 10.57 -4.50 2.17
CA PHE A 60 9.10 -4.54 2.33
C PHE A 60 8.44 -5.59 1.43
N ALA A 61 9.18 -6.17 0.48
CA ALA A 61 8.68 -7.20 -0.43
C ALA A 61 8.69 -8.60 0.19
N VAL A 62 9.56 -8.85 1.18
CA VAL A 62 9.77 -10.16 1.79
C VAL A 62 9.48 -10.12 3.30
N GLY A 63 8.27 -10.51 3.69
CA GLY A 63 7.88 -10.69 5.10
C GLY A 63 7.02 -9.56 5.69
N ASN A 64 6.61 -9.74 6.95
CA ASN A 64 5.61 -8.95 7.69
C ASN A 64 5.78 -7.43 7.51
N ILE A 65 5.09 -6.86 6.51
CA ILE A 65 4.98 -5.41 6.31
C ILE A 65 4.60 -4.69 7.61
N GLN A 66 3.72 -5.29 8.41
CA GLN A 66 3.34 -4.76 9.73
C GLN A 66 4.54 -4.54 10.65
N LYS A 67 5.50 -5.47 10.66
CA LYS A 67 6.71 -5.39 11.49
C LYS A 67 7.64 -4.31 10.96
N HIS A 68 7.84 -4.23 9.65
CA HIS A 68 8.66 -3.17 9.05
C HIS A 68 8.07 -1.78 9.33
N ILE A 69 6.74 -1.62 9.18
CA ILE A 69 6.08 -0.36 9.49
C ILE A 69 6.24 0.00 10.97
N HIS A 70 6.19 -0.98 11.89
CA HIS A 70 6.48 -0.74 13.30
C HIS A 70 7.92 -0.28 13.56
N ASP A 71 8.89 -0.90 12.89
CA ASP A 71 10.31 -0.62 13.09
C ASP A 71 10.70 0.77 12.54
N TYR A 72 10.22 1.11 11.34
CA TYR A 72 10.58 2.37 10.66
C TYR A 72 9.74 3.58 11.08
N LEU A 73 8.52 3.33 11.55
CA LEU A 73 7.51 4.35 11.87
C LEU A 73 6.83 4.05 13.22
N PRO A 74 7.55 4.09 14.36
CA PRO A 74 6.97 3.79 15.66
C PRO A 74 5.95 4.83 16.15
N ASP A 75 5.99 6.05 15.60
CA ASP A 75 5.12 7.18 15.98
C ASP A 75 3.73 7.15 15.32
N ILE A 76 3.50 6.26 14.36
CA ILE A 76 2.20 6.21 13.69
C ILE A 76 1.21 5.37 14.49
N ASP A 77 -0.08 5.72 14.40
CA ASP A 77 -1.13 4.94 15.03
C ASP A 77 -1.29 3.57 14.35
N HIS A 78 -0.51 2.58 14.80
CA HIS A 78 -0.48 1.23 14.24
C HIS A 78 -1.85 0.57 14.24
N ALA A 79 -2.73 0.91 15.20
CA ALA A 79 -4.10 0.42 15.26
C ALA A 79 -4.92 0.83 14.02
N SER A 80 -4.79 2.07 13.57
CA SER A 80 -5.45 2.60 12.36
C SER A 80 -4.95 1.92 11.08
N TYR A 81 -3.66 1.59 10.99
CA TYR A 81 -3.09 0.91 9.82
C TYR A 81 -3.28 -0.60 9.88
N ARG A 82 -3.50 -1.19 11.06
CA ARG A 82 -3.62 -2.65 11.26
C ARG A 82 -4.65 -3.28 10.34
N SER A 83 -5.84 -2.69 10.23
CA SER A 83 -6.91 -3.19 9.37
C SER A 83 -6.57 -3.09 7.88
N ALA A 84 -5.98 -1.97 7.46
CA ALA A 84 -5.55 -1.75 6.09
C ALA A 84 -4.44 -2.75 5.69
N LEU A 85 -3.43 -2.90 6.56
CA LEU A 85 -2.32 -3.82 6.36
C LEU A 85 -2.79 -5.27 6.35
N ARG A 86 -3.73 -5.65 7.22
CA ARG A 86 -4.32 -7.00 7.21
C ARG A 86 -5.04 -7.29 5.89
N LYS A 87 -5.80 -6.33 5.34
CA LYS A 87 -6.40 -6.51 4.01
C LYS A 87 -5.36 -6.55 2.90
N TYR A 88 -4.30 -5.76 3.01
CA TYR A 88 -3.21 -5.79 2.04
C TYR A 88 -2.49 -7.15 2.04
N ASP A 89 -2.29 -7.75 3.22
CA ASP A 89 -1.74 -9.11 3.35
C ASP A 89 -2.63 -10.15 2.64
N GLN A 90 -3.96 -10.08 2.82
CA GLN A 90 -4.90 -10.93 2.06
C GLN A 90 -4.81 -10.70 0.54
N TYR A 91 -4.56 -9.47 0.10
CA TYR A 91 -4.30 -9.18 -1.31
C TYR A 91 -3.00 -9.81 -1.80
N LEU A 92 -1.91 -9.74 -1.01
CA LEU A 92 -0.64 -10.37 -1.36
C LEU A 92 -0.76 -11.88 -1.44
N ASP A 93 -1.49 -12.49 -0.51
CA ASP A 93 -1.80 -13.92 -0.54
C ASP A 93 -2.62 -14.26 -1.80
N TRP A 94 -3.70 -13.53 -2.07
CA TRP A 94 -4.49 -13.70 -3.29
C TRP A 94 -3.66 -13.55 -4.57
N GLN A 95 -2.72 -12.62 -4.60
CA GLN A 95 -1.82 -12.38 -5.73
C GLN A 95 -0.69 -13.43 -5.87
N LYS A 96 -0.52 -14.34 -4.89
CA LYS A 96 0.33 -15.52 -5.05
C LYS A 96 -0.42 -16.69 -5.69
N TYR A 97 -1.74 -16.75 -5.50
CA TYR A 97 -2.59 -17.80 -6.06
C TYR A 97 -3.10 -17.49 -7.48
N TYR A 98 -2.84 -16.28 -8.02
CA TYR A 98 -3.32 -15.81 -9.32
C TYR A 98 -2.18 -15.19 -10.13
#